data_AF-A0A3P7DL52-F1
#
_entry.id   AF-A0A3P7DL52-F1
#
_cell.length_a   1.000
_cell.length_b   1.000
_cell.length_c   1.000
_cell.angle_alpha   90.00
_cell.angle_beta   90.00
_cell.angle_gamma   90.00
#
_symmetry.space_group_name_H-M   'P 1'
#
loop_
_entity.id
_entity.type
_entity.pdbx_description
1 polymer ?
#
loop_
_entity_poly.entity_id
_entity_poly.type
_entity_poly.pdbx_seq_one_letter_code
_entity_poly.pdbx_strand_id
1 'polypeptide(L)'
;MVIRPSIEKWSRQELEDHYHVLYQQHHSLKRSYNELESKLKQSNAKIKRITISGKDCSNDVNYAELIKENRLLTNKLKNLKQQVISYARPGTSLQCLSSSQAHLPIKRPQSALPRKPQPLQQTANISSQFVTTIQQRPATDVQKVSDRKSLLLDKTLFVKLNRELKQKDDECGLLKCKLNNIQQQLAKLKDEYDQLLEQFQSKENEGLKLQQQFDQLSLNATTDAKIEGQSKNIQIMEKELEMIREENRMLHEANEKLIQNSLMIEQLIVKEDKQEMSNDQRILEMEKQLNELFVNYSQLKQNYQNLMETKLKLEERLNNQNDQKIGERMIIDKTTKQRNKFEKTIMENSTTNDKFNKTDFNLVKIYEDLTRIIEAHIIKRSTNDDNIDDYDNGDKMMKEKQECVDKWRIMYMEIYGELEKVRNMLLIQHNINEKHLQEIALLNQNLKQAKAHAEIKMKDLIVKLSEREAEILNLQMQLKTLAYDEQMPISRVMMNEQEMETNEMMLHLSRIVLSSNGMAQIGTLRPVIFLAIEFYDFELQTTPMLNGPE
;
A
#
# COMPACT_ATOMS: atom_id res chain seq x y z
N MET A 1 -38.04 -22.34 -14.54
CA MET A 1 -38.16 -21.39 -13.40
C MET A 1 -39.31 -21.84 -12.52
N VAL A 2 -39.05 -22.24 -11.27
CA VAL A 2 -40.15 -22.44 -10.30
C VAL A 2 -40.64 -21.05 -9.93
N ILE A 3 -41.75 -20.64 -10.52
CA ILE A 3 -42.43 -19.37 -10.25
C ILE A 3 -42.90 -19.44 -8.81
N ARG A 4 -42.10 -18.90 -7.87
CA ARG A 4 -42.51 -18.82 -6.47
C ARG A 4 -43.58 -17.74 -6.35
N PRO A 5 -44.74 -18.04 -5.74
CA PRO A 5 -45.75 -17.03 -5.47
C PRO A 5 -45.15 -15.88 -4.66
N SER A 6 -45.58 -14.65 -4.94
CA SER A 6 -45.27 -13.47 -4.13
C SER A 6 -45.52 -13.77 -2.64
N ILE A 7 -44.64 -13.29 -1.75
CA ILE A 7 -44.72 -13.51 -0.28
C ILE A 7 -46.10 -13.16 0.29
N GLU A 8 -46.80 -12.18 -0.29
CA GLU A 8 -48.17 -11.78 0.10
C GLU A 8 -49.22 -12.90 -0.04
N LYS A 9 -48.95 -13.96 -0.82
CA LYS A 9 -49.86 -15.09 -1.04
C LYS A 9 -49.57 -16.29 -0.16
N TRP A 10 -48.56 -16.26 0.69
CA TRP A 10 -48.16 -17.42 1.49
C TRP A 10 -49.07 -17.54 2.71
N SER A 11 -49.48 -18.77 3.01
CA SER A 11 -50.14 -19.08 4.27
C SER A 11 -49.18 -18.91 5.45
N ARG A 12 -49.71 -18.67 6.64
CA ARG A 12 -48.91 -18.55 7.87
C ARG A 12 -47.99 -19.76 8.10
N GLN A 13 -48.48 -20.96 7.80
CA GLN A 13 -47.70 -22.21 7.93
C GLN A 13 -46.50 -22.22 6.98
N GLU A 14 -46.71 -21.87 5.70
CA GLU A 14 -45.62 -21.81 4.72
C GLU A 14 -44.58 -20.75 5.09
N LEU A 15 -45.00 -19.64 5.68
CA LEU A 15 -44.12 -18.58 6.15
C LEU A 15 -43.27 -19.04 7.35
N GLU A 16 -43.87 -19.77 8.28
CA GLU A 16 -43.19 -20.38 9.44
C GLU A 16 -42.18 -21.45 8.99
N ASP A 17 -42.56 -22.34 8.07
CA ASP A 17 -41.66 -23.36 7.51
C ASP A 17 -40.48 -22.72 6.77
N HIS A 18 -40.74 -21.68 5.96
CA HIS A 18 -39.67 -20.98 5.25
C HIS A 18 -38.74 -20.23 6.20
N TYR A 19 -39.29 -19.64 7.26
CA TYR A 19 -38.50 -19.02 8.33
C TYR A 19 -37.60 -20.04 9.02
N HIS A 20 -38.09 -21.24 9.34
CA HIS A 20 -37.29 -22.31 9.93
C HIS A 20 -36.16 -22.79 9.01
N VAL A 21 -36.43 -22.94 7.71
CA VAL A 21 -35.40 -23.29 6.72
C VAL A 21 -34.33 -22.19 6.63
N LEU A 22 -34.75 -20.93 6.51
CA LEU A 22 -33.82 -19.79 6.46
C LEU A 22 -33.01 -19.67 7.76
N TYR A 23 -33.63 -19.88 8.91
CA TYR A 23 -32.96 -19.89 10.20
C TYR A 23 -31.92 -21.00 10.29
N GLN A 24 -32.24 -22.22 9.83
CA GLN A 24 -31.32 -23.35 9.80
C GLN A 24 -30.15 -23.11 8.83
N GLN A 25 -30.41 -22.51 7.67
CA GLN A 25 -29.38 -22.10 6.71
C GLN A 25 -28.46 -21.03 7.31
N HIS A 26 -29.03 -20.00 7.93
CA HIS A 26 -28.27 -18.94 8.60
C HIS A 26 -27.42 -19.52 9.75
N HIS A 27 -27.98 -20.43 10.55
CA HIS A 27 -27.24 -21.11 11.62
C HIS A 27 -26.08 -21.95 11.07
N SER A 28 -26.29 -22.68 9.98
CA SER A 28 -25.26 -23.51 9.34
C SER A 28 -24.14 -22.64 8.75
N LEU A 29 -24.51 -21.56 8.07
CA LEU A 29 -23.58 -20.57 7.55
C LEU A 29 -22.77 -19.91 8.67
N LYS A 30 -23.42 -19.59 9.81
CA LYS A 30 -22.74 -19.02 10.97
C LYS A 30 -21.72 -19.97 11.59
N ARG A 31 -22.00 -21.29 11.66
CA ARG A 31 -20.99 -22.29 12.08
C ARG A 31 -19.81 -22.33 11.13
N SER A 32 -20.07 -22.41 9.82
CA SER A 32 -19.00 -22.44 8.80
C SER A 32 -18.14 -21.18 8.86
N TYR A 33 -18.74 -20.02 9.07
CA TYR A 33 -18.02 -18.75 9.25
C TYR A 33 -17.11 -18.79 10.49
N ASN A 34 -17.61 -19.25 11.64
CA ASN A 34 -16.83 -19.33 12.86
C ASN A 34 -15.65 -20.33 12.75
N GLU A 35 -15.82 -21.42 12.02
CA GLU A 35 -14.73 -22.37 11.71
C GLU A 35 -13.67 -21.73 10.82
N LEU A 36 -14.07 -21.01 9.78
CA LEU A 36 -13.16 -20.30 8.89
C LEU A 36 -12.40 -19.20 9.65
N GLU A 37 -13.08 -18.45 10.51
CA GLU A 37 -12.48 -17.44 11.39
C GLU A 37 -11.45 -18.06 12.34
N SER A 38 -11.73 -19.26 12.88
CA SER A 38 -10.80 -19.98 13.75
C SER A 38 -9.56 -20.46 12.99
N LYS A 39 -9.74 -20.99 11.77
CA LYS A 39 -8.62 -21.37 10.88
C LYS A 39 -7.78 -20.16 10.49
N LEU A 40 -8.41 -19.04 10.18
CA LEU A 40 -7.73 -17.78 9.85
C LEU A 40 -6.93 -17.26 11.05
N LYS A 41 -7.49 -17.28 12.26
CA LYS A 41 -6.76 -16.94 13.50
C LYS A 41 -5.57 -17.85 13.73
N GLN A 42 -5.72 -19.16 13.49
CA GLN A 42 -4.61 -20.13 13.62
C GLN A 42 -3.50 -19.87 12.59
N SER A 43 -3.87 -19.57 11.34
CA SER A 43 -2.92 -19.21 10.28
C SER A 43 -2.18 -17.92 10.61
N ASN A 44 -2.91 -16.86 10.98
CA ASN A 44 -2.32 -15.58 11.39
C ASN A 44 -1.42 -15.71 12.62
N ALA A 45 -1.73 -16.60 13.56
CA ALA A 45 -0.86 -16.91 14.69
C ALA A 45 0.42 -17.67 14.28
N LYS A 46 0.38 -18.49 13.23
CA LYS A 46 1.58 -19.10 12.63
C LYS A 46 2.42 -18.03 11.93
N ILE A 47 1.80 -17.18 11.11
CA ILE A 47 2.49 -16.09 10.40
C ILE A 47 3.13 -15.13 11.39
N LYS A 48 2.41 -14.65 12.42
CA LYS A 48 2.99 -13.77 13.45
C LYS A 48 4.18 -14.40 14.16
N ARG A 49 4.15 -15.72 14.43
CA ARG A 49 5.33 -16.41 14.99
C ARG A 49 6.51 -16.38 14.03
N ILE A 50 6.28 -16.59 12.74
CA ILE A 50 7.32 -16.53 11.69
C ILE A 50 7.87 -15.10 11.57
N THR A 51 7.01 -14.08 11.51
CA THR A 51 7.43 -12.69 11.31
C THR A 51 8.13 -12.10 12.53
N ILE A 52 7.61 -12.34 13.74
CA ILE A 52 8.21 -11.84 14.99
C ILE A 52 9.54 -12.54 15.28
N SER A 53 9.71 -13.81 14.88
CA SER A 53 10.99 -14.53 15.01
C SER A 53 11.94 -14.33 13.81
N GLY A 54 11.66 -13.33 12.98
CA GLY A 54 12.34 -13.02 11.72
C GLY A 54 13.77 -12.50 11.82
N LYS A 55 14.66 -13.17 12.57
CA LYS A 55 16.10 -12.99 12.40
C LYS A 55 16.88 -14.27 12.16
N ASP A 56 16.52 -15.45 12.69
CA ASP A 56 17.27 -16.70 12.41
C ASP A 56 16.49 -18.03 12.63
N CYS A 57 15.18 -18.01 12.95
CA CYS A 57 14.51 -19.24 13.44
C CYS A 57 13.74 -20.06 12.38
N SER A 58 13.40 -19.52 11.19
CA SER A 58 12.61 -20.28 10.20
C SER A 58 13.42 -21.41 9.58
N ASN A 59 14.70 -21.18 9.33
CA ASN A 59 15.62 -22.25 8.98
C ASN A 59 15.66 -23.26 10.11
N ASP A 60 15.78 -22.85 11.37
CA ASP A 60 16.00 -23.80 12.48
C ASP A 60 14.79 -24.71 12.78
N VAL A 61 13.53 -24.23 12.69
CA VAL A 61 12.34 -25.07 12.95
C VAL A 61 12.07 -26.04 11.79
N ASN A 62 12.07 -25.56 10.54
CA ASN A 62 11.94 -26.45 9.38
C ASN A 62 13.13 -27.41 9.30
N TYR A 63 14.34 -26.95 9.58
CA TYR A 63 15.54 -27.79 9.62
C TYR A 63 15.46 -28.80 10.76
N ALA A 64 14.91 -28.47 11.93
CA ALA A 64 14.71 -29.41 13.03
C ALA A 64 13.63 -30.46 12.72
N GLU A 65 12.53 -30.09 12.07
CA GLU A 65 11.52 -31.04 11.59
C GLU A 65 12.10 -31.94 10.49
N LEU A 66 12.83 -31.36 9.53
CA LEU A 66 13.49 -32.08 8.45
C LEU A 66 14.60 -33.01 8.98
N ILE A 67 15.33 -32.64 10.03
CA ILE A 67 16.29 -33.51 10.73
C ILE A 67 15.56 -34.66 11.41
N LYS A 68 14.41 -34.41 12.06
CA LYS A 68 13.62 -35.48 12.71
C LYS A 68 13.07 -36.45 11.67
N GLU A 69 12.55 -35.94 10.55
CA GLU A 69 12.05 -36.74 9.45
C GLU A 69 13.20 -37.53 8.79
N ASN A 70 14.33 -36.90 8.49
CA ASN A 70 15.51 -37.61 7.98
C ASN A 70 16.02 -38.68 8.94
N ARG A 71 15.99 -38.42 10.26
CA ARG A 71 16.35 -39.41 11.28
C ARG A 71 15.34 -40.56 11.31
N LEU A 72 14.05 -40.28 11.16
CA LEU A 72 13.00 -41.29 11.05
C LEU A 72 13.18 -42.14 9.79
N LEU A 73 13.40 -41.52 8.63
CA LEU A 73 13.67 -42.18 7.37
C LEU A 73 14.95 -43.01 7.44
N THR A 74 16.00 -42.51 8.07
CA THR A 74 17.25 -43.26 8.31
C THR A 74 16.99 -44.48 9.17
N ASN A 75 16.17 -44.37 10.22
CA ASN A 75 15.79 -45.51 11.06
C ASN A 75 14.91 -46.51 10.31
N LYS A 76 13.94 -46.04 9.51
CA LYS A 76 13.13 -46.89 8.64
C LYS A 76 14.00 -47.62 7.62
N LEU A 77 14.94 -46.94 6.99
CA LEU A 77 15.88 -47.50 6.03
C LEU A 77 16.81 -48.53 6.68
N LYS A 78 17.30 -48.25 7.90
CA LYS A 78 18.06 -49.24 8.70
C LYS A 78 17.23 -50.47 9.03
N ASN A 79 15.98 -50.29 9.43
CA ASN A 79 15.07 -51.41 9.70
C ASN A 79 14.80 -52.23 8.44
N LEU A 80 14.53 -51.57 7.31
CA LEU A 80 14.33 -52.24 6.03
C LEU A 80 15.59 -53.00 5.60
N LYS A 81 16.77 -52.36 5.72
CA LYS A 81 18.06 -53.01 5.45
C LYS A 81 18.27 -54.23 6.34
N GLN A 82 17.93 -54.14 7.63
CA GLN A 82 18.01 -55.28 8.54
C GLN A 82 17.04 -56.40 8.13
N GLN A 83 15.80 -56.07 7.75
CA GLN A 83 14.83 -57.04 7.24
C GLN A 83 15.36 -57.71 5.97
N VAL A 84 15.86 -56.94 5.00
CA VAL A 84 16.43 -57.47 3.75
C VAL A 84 17.63 -58.37 4.04
N ILE A 85 18.55 -58.01 4.95
CA ILE A 85 19.67 -58.88 5.36
C ILE A 85 19.15 -60.17 6.02
N SER A 86 18.09 -60.07 6.82
CA SER A 86 17.45 -61.23 7.47
C SER A 86 16.86 -62.20 6.45
N TYR A 87 16.30 -61.69 5.35
CA TYR A 87 15.81 -62.52 4.25
C TYR A 87 16.91 -62.98 3.29
N ALA A 88 17.96 -62.18 3.11
CA ALA A 88 19.05 -62.45 2.16
C ALA A 88 20.11 -63.42 2.70
N ARG A 89 20.09 -63.77 4.00
CA ARG A 89 20.92 -64.86 4.54
C ARG A 89 20.14 -66.17 4.51
N PRO A 90 20.44 -67.09 3.58
CA PRO A 90 19.84 -68.41 3.56
C PRO A 90 20.42 -69.19 4.75
N GLY A 91 19.61 -69.53 5.75
CA GLY A 91 20.00 -70.56 6.73
C GLY A 91 19.59 -70.40 8.18
N THR A 92 19.03 -69.27 8.63
CA THR A 92 18.49 -69.20 10.00
C THR A 92 16.97 -69.35 10.00
N SER A 93 16.59 -70.61 10.14
CA SER A 93 15.26 -71.13 10.45
C SER A 93 14.48 -70.26 11.44
N LEU A 94 13.20 -70.11 11.15
CA LEU A 94 12.17 -69.51 12.00
C LEU A 94 12.24 -70.05 13.44
N GLN A 95 12.43 -69.16 14.40
CA GLN A 95 11.93 -69.36 15.75
C GLN A 95 11.14 -68.11 16.17
N CYS A 96 9.83 -68.27 16.06
CA CYS A 96 8.82 -67.93 17.06
C CYS A 96 8.85 -66.51 17.66
N LEU A 97 7.79 -65.75 17.27
CA LEU A 97 6.91 -64.99 18.15
C LEU A 97 7.28 -65.01 19.64
N SER A 98 7.51 -63.83 20.22
CA SER A 98 6.87 -63.40 21.46
C SER A 98 7.10 -61.91 21.69
N SER A 99 6.01 -61.16 21.64
CA SER A 99 5.91 -59.87 22.32
C SER A 99 6.13 -60.10 23.80
N SER A 100 7.17 -59.52 24.37
CA SER A 100 7.27 -59.33 25.81
C SER A 100 7.81 -57.94 26.06
N GLN A 101 6.86 -57.04 26.34
CA GLN A 101 7.10 -55.85 27.14
C GLN A 101 7.77 -56.29 28.44
N ALA A 102 9.07 -56.10 28.55
CA ALA A 102 9.78 -56.16 29.82
C ALA A 102 10.68 -54.93 29.90
N HIS A 103 10.11 -53.89 30.53
CA HIS A 103 10.82 -52.74 31.04
C HIS A 103 11.98 -53.18 31.92
N LEU A 104 13.24 -53.01 31.51
CA LEU A 104 14.39 -52.97 32.41
C LEU A 104 15.45 -51.99 31.87
N PRO A 105 16.23 -51.35 32.75
CA PRO A 105 16.24 -49.90 32.80
C PRO A 105 17.52 -49.26 32.26
N ILE A 106 17.37 -47.97 31.97
CA ILE A 106 18.38 -46.92 31.77
C ILE A 106 19.67 -47.24 32.57
N LYS A 107 20.67 -47.81 31.88
CA LYS A 107 22.06 -47.81 32.37
C LYS A 107 22.78 -46.62 31.77
N ARG A 108 23.09 -45.69 32.68
CA ARG A 108 23.85 -44.46 32.49
C ARG A 108 25.21 -44.76 31.83
N PRO A 109 25.64 -43.97 30.83
CA PRO A 109 26.92 -44.19 30.14
C PRO A 109 28.08 -43.99 31.11
N GLN A 110 28.91 -45.02 31.28
CA GLN A 110 30.17 -44.90 32.00
C GLN A 110 31.20 -44.21 31.12
N SER A 111 31.73 -43.10 31.64
CA SER A 111 32.85 -42.36 31.09
C SER A 111 34.10 -43.25 31.07
N ALA A 112 34.49 -43.74 29.90
CA ALA A 112 35.80 -44.31 29.71
C ALA A 112 36.81 -43.17 29.54
N LEU A 113 37.69 -43.03 30.53
CA LEU A 113 38.79 -42.09 30.54
C LEU A 113 39.76 -42.33 29.36
N PRO A 114 40.42 -41.27 28.85
CA PRO A 114 41.31 -41.35 27.70
C PRO A 114 42.62 -42.04 28.07
N ARG A 115 43.00 -43.09 27.33
CA ARG A 115 44.33 -43.70 27.43
C ARG A 115 45.37 -42.79 26.78
N LYS A 116 46.33 -42.41 27.61
CA LYS A 116 47.58 -41.70 27.37
C LYS A 116 48.40 -42.32 26.22
N PRO A 117 48.75 -41.56 25.17
CA PRO A 117 49.74 -41.97 24.16
C PRO A 117 51.16 -41.93 24.75
N GLN A 118 51.94 -42.97 24.51
CA GLN A 118 53.37 -43.01 24.83
C GLN A 118 54.17 -42.15 23.82
N PRO A 119 55.05 -41.27 24.30
CA PRO A 119 55.90 -40.40 23.46
C PRO A 119 57.14 -41.13 22.96
N LEU A 120 57.36 -41.07 21.64
CA LEU A 120 58.58 -41.49 20.98
C LEU A 120 59.69 -40.46 21.20
N GLN A 121 60.84 -40.99 21.60
CA GLN A 121 62.11 -40.31 21.79
C GLN A 121 62.61 -39.72 20.47
N GLN A 122 63.06 -38.47 20.49
CA GLN A 122 64.15 -38.03 19.63
C GLN A 122 64.92 -36.88 20.30
N THR A 123 66.15 -37.23 20.65
CA THR A 123 67.25 -36.42 21.16
C THR A 123 67.85 -35.57 20.05
N ALA A 124 67.98 -34.25 20.27
CA ALA A 124 69.02 -33.44 19.64
C ALA A 124 69.26 -32.19 20.51
N ASN A 125 70.30 -32.29 21.33
CA ASN A 125 70.91 -31.19 22.08
C ASN A 125 71.64 -30.26 21.10
N ILE A 126 71.31 -28.97 21.09
CA ILE A 126 72.30 -27.90 20.82
C ILE A 126 72.09 -26.77 21.84
N SER A 127 73.05 -26.70 22.76
CA SER A 127 73.51 -25.57 23.59
C SER A 127 73.03 -24.19 23.14
N SER A 128 72.29 -23.45 23.99
CA SER A 128 72.77 -22.61 25.11
C SER A 128 73.57 -21.39 24.69
N GLN A 129 73.01 -20.18 24.93
CA GLN A 129 73.73 -18.97 25.34
C GLN A 129 72.72 -17.86 25.70
N PHE A 130 72.25 -17.89 26.95
CA PHE A 130 71.74 -16.69 27.63
C PHE A 130 72.94 -16.02 28.31
N VAL A 131 73.36 -14.86 27.82
CA VAL A 131 74.34 -14.01 28.51
C VAL A 131 73.62 -12.73 28.91
N THR A 132 73.19 -12.68 30.17
CA THR A 132 72.72 -11.46 30.83
C THR A 132 73.81 -11.05 31.82
N THR A 133 74.87 -10.41 31.33
CA THR A 133 75.93 -9.88 32.20
C THR A 133 75.58 -8.46 32.60
N ILE A 134 75.15 -8.34 33.85
CA ILE A 134 74.96 -7.09 34.60
C ILE A 134 76.35 -6.54 34.91
N GLN A 135 76.75 -5.43 34.27
CA GLN A 135 77.93 -4.65 34.68
C GLN A 135 77.56 -3.19 34.97
N GLN A 136 77.61 -2.90 36.26
CA GLN A 136 78.24 -1.76 36.92
C GLN A 136 78.03 -0.33 36.39
N ARG A 137 77.47 0.45 37.30
CA ARG A 137 77.31 1.90 37.34
C ARG A 137 78.59 2.54 37.91
N PRO A 138 79.11 3.60 37.29
CA PRO A 138 79.67 4.73 38.04
C PRO A 138 79.09 6.07 37.60
N ALA A 139 79.26 7.02 38.49
CA ALA A 139 78.64 8.33 38.53
C ALA A 139 79.15 9.32 37.47
N THR A 140 78.49 10.47 37.45
CA THR A 140 78.93 11.78 36.96
C THR A 140 78.31 12.27 35.64
N ASP A 141 77.91 13.54 35.75
CA ASP A 141 77.77 14.61 34.78
C ASP A 141 76.42 14.88 34.08
N VAL A 142 76.08 16.18 34.12
CA VAL A 142 74.75 16.81 34.21
C VAL A 142 74.16 17.14 32.83
N GLN A 143 74.78 16.71 31.73
CA GLN A 143 74.21 16.85 30.38
C GLN A 143 73.09 15.83 30.06
N LYS A 144 72.88 14.85 30.95
CA LYS A 144 72.12 13.61 30.66
C LYS A 144 70.61 13.74 30.52
N VAL A 145 69.94 14.88 30.75
CA VAL A 145 68.46 14.91 30.59
C VAL A 145 68.07 14.91 29.10
N SER A 146 68.83 15.60 28.25
CA SER A 146 68.63 15.56 26.79
C SER A 146 68.99 14.18 26.23
N ASP A 147 70.14 13.63 26.65
CA ASP A 147 70.55 12.28 26.26
C ASP A 147 69.60 11.21 26.78
N ARG A 148 68.98 11.40 27.96
CA ARG A 148 68.02 10.45 28.52
C ARG A 148 66.69 10.49 27.77
N LYS A 149 66.27 11.64 27.24
CA LYS A 149 65.12 11.71 26.31
C LYS A 149 65.46 11.07 24.97
N SER A 150 66.63 11.37 24.37
CA SER A 150 67.10 10.68 23.16
C SER A 150 67.21 9.17 23.38
N LEU A 151 67.78 8.72 24.50
CA LEU A 151 67.89 7.30 24.88
C LEU A 151 66.52 6.67 25.14
N LEU A 152 65.55 7.41 25.70
CA LEU A 152 64.18 6.90 25.87
C LEU A 152 63.47 6.78 24.53
N LEU A 153 63.66 7.76 23.64
CA LEU A 153 63.12 7.76 22.28
C LEU A 153 63.74 6.63 21.47
N ASP A 154 65.05 6.42 21.59
CA ASP A 154 65.82 5.36 20.94
C ASP A 154 65.44 3.98 21.47
N LYS A 155 65.26 3.82 22.79
CA LYS A 155 64.67 2.60 23.38
C LYS A 155 63.24 2.35 22.88
N THR A 156 62.44 3.41 22.69
CA THR A 156 61.06 3.28 22.17
C THR A 156 61.08 2.87 20.69
N LEU A 157 61.98 3.45 19.89
CA LEU A 157 62.26 3.05 18.51
C LEU A 157 62.72 1.60 18.44
N PHE A 158 63.65 1.20 19.31
CA PHE A 158 64.13 -0.18 19.41
C PHE A 158 63.02 -1.17 19.79
N VAL A 159 62.12 -0.79 20.70
CA VAL A 159 60.95 -1.60 21.05
C VAL A 159 59.98 -1.71 19.87
N LYS A 160 59.72 -0.62 19.14
CA LYS A 160 58.89 -0.64 17.92
C LYS A 160 59.52 -1.51 16.83
N LEU A 161 60.81 -1.35 16.57
CA LEU A 161 61.57 -2.13 15.60
C LEU A 161 61.58 -3.62 15.97
N ASN A 162 61.77 -3.97 17.24
CA ASN A 162 61.68 -5.35 17.70
C ASN A 162 60.26 -5.92 17.57
N ARG A 163 59.23 -5.10 17.83
CA ARG A 163 57.83 -5.51 17.63
C ARG A 163 57.55 -5.77 16.15
N GLU A 164 58.06 -4.94 15.26
CA GLU A 164 57.94 -5.09 13.81
C GLU A 164 58.74 -6.28 13.29
N LEU A 165 59.98 -6.47 13.75
CA LEU A 165 60.80 -7.66 13.48
C LEU A 165 60.10 -8.93 13.94
N LYS A 166 59.49 -8.91 15.13
CA LYS A 166 58.72 -10.05 15.65
C LYS A 166 57.47 -10.33 14.78
N GLN A 167 56.74 -9.30 14.40
CA GLN A 167 55.61 -9.44 13.48
C GLN A 167 56.06 -10.02 12.12
N LYS A 168 57.20 -9.56 11.59
CA LYS A 168 57.78 -10.07 10.35
C LYS A 168 58.28 -11.52 10.50
N ASP A 169 58.80 -11.90 11.65
CA ASP A 169 59.20 -13.28 11.96
C ASP A 169 57.96 -14.20 12.02
N ASP A 170 56.86 -13.74 12.64
CA ASP A 170 55.58 -14.46 12.67
C ASP A 170 54.98 -14.59 11.24
N GLU A 171 55.05 -13.53 10.43
CA GLU A 171 54.64 -13.54 9.00
C GLU A 171 55.49 -14.54 8.18
N CYS A 172 56.81 -14.54 8.37
CA CYS A 172 57.73 -15.50 7.75
C CYS A 172 57.43 -16.95 8.21
N GLY A 173 57.11 -17.17 9.48
CA GLY A 173 56.68 -18.45 10.02
C GLY A 173 55.40 -18.94 9.34
N LEU A 174 54.41 -18.05 9.17
CA LEU A 174 53.17 -18.37 8.47
C LEU A 174 53.40 -18.69 6.98
N LEU A 175 54.23 -17.90 6.29
CA LEU A 175 54.60 -18.15 4.89
C LEU A 175 55.34 -19.48 4.73
N LYS A 176 56.22 -19.83 5.66
CA LYS A 176 56.92 -21.12 5.69
C LYS A 176 55.94 -22.29 5.88
N CYS A 177 54.94 -22.14 6.74
CA CYS A 177 53.86 -23.13 6.90
C CYS A 177 53.03 -23.28 5.61
N LYS A 178 52.69 -22.18 4.94
CA LYS A 178 51.97 -22.22 3.65
C LYS A 178 52.80 -22.90 2.55
N LEU A 179 54.08 -22.58 2.46
CA LEU A 179 55.02 -23.22 1.52
C LEU A 179 55.10 -24.73 1.75
N ASN A 180 55.23 -25.16 3.01
CA ASN A 180 55.27 -26.58 3.37
C ASN A 180 53.96 -27.29 3.02
N ASN A 181 52.81 -26.65 3.26
CA ASN A 181 51.50 -27.20 2.88
C ASN A 181 51.40 -27.40 1.35
N ILE A 182 51.77 -26.38 0.56
CA ILE A 182 51.79 -26.50 -0.92
C ILE A 182 52.75 -27.61 -1.36
N GLN A 183 53.92 -27.73 -0.72
CA GLN A 183 54.87 -28.79 -1.03
C GLN A 183 54.34 -30.19 -0.70
N GLN A 184 53.58 -30.35 0.39
CA GLN A 184 52.88 -31.60 0.70
C GLN A 184 51.76 -31.91 -0.29
N GLN A 185 51.02 -30.91 -0.75
CA GLN A 185 50.00 -31.08 -1.79
C GLN A 185 50.64 -31.49 -3.12
N LEU A 186 51.75 -30.88 -3.51
CA LEU A 186 52.53 -31.28 -4.68
C LEU A 186 53.09 -32.71 -4.57
N ALA A 187 53.56 -33.11 -3.39
CA ALA A 187 54.03 -34.48 -3.18
C ALA A 187 52.89 -35.50 -3.34
N LYS A 188 51.71 -35.23 -2.76
CA LYS A 188 50.52 -36.08 -2.94
C LYS A 188 50.09 -36.17 -4.40
N LEU A 189 50.04 -35.03 -5.10
CA LEU A 189 49.67 -34.99 -6.52
C LEU A 189 50.67 -35.77 -7.39
N LYS A 190 51.96 -35.72 -7.03
CA LYS A 190 53.00 -36.53 -7.68
C LYS A 190 52.78 -38.03 -7.43
N ASP A 191 52.50 -38.43 -6.19
CA ASP A 191 52.20 -39.83 -5.86
C ASP A 191 50.94 -40.35 -6.59
N GLU A 192 49.92 -39.50 -6.72
CA GLU A 192 48.70 -39.80 -7.51
C GLU A 192 49.02 -39.95 -9.00
N TYR A 193 49.87 -39.09 -9.55
CA TYR A 193 50.32 -39.20 -10.94
C TYR A 193 51.14 -40.47 -11.19
N ASP A 194 52.07 -40.81 -10.29
CA ASP A 194 52.88 -42.03 -10.40
C ASP A 194 52.00 -43.30 -10.29
N GLN A 195 50.99 -43.30 -9.41
CA GLN A 195 50.00 -44.39 -9.36
C GLN A 195 49.16 -44.50 -10.63
N LEU A 196 48.77 -43.36 -11.23
CA LEU A 196 48.03 -43.36 -12.49
C LEU A 196 48.89 -43.92 -13.64
N LEU A 197 50.19 -43.61 -13.65
CA LEU A 197 51.14 -44.14 -14.62
C LEU A 197 51.32 -45.66 -14.48
N GLU A 198 51.41 -46.18 -13.26
CA GLU A 198 51.48 -47.62 -12.99
C GLU A 198 50.20 -48.35 -13.39
N GLN A 199 49.03 -47.75 -13.15
CA GLN A 199 47.75 -48.29 -13.62
C GLN A 199 47.66 -48.29 -15.15
N PHE A 200 48.14 -47.23 -15.81
CA PHE A 200 48.18 -47.16 -17.27
C PHE A 200 49.06 -48.25 -17.87
N GLN A 201 50.27 -48.46 -17.33
CA GLN A 201 51.17 -49.55 -17.75
C GLN A 201 50.56 -50.94 -17.49
N SER A 202 49.87 -51.12 -16.36
CA SER A 202 49.16 -52.37 -16.05
C SER A 202 48.05 -52.65 -17.08
N LYS A 203 47.30 -51.62 -17.46
CA LYS A 203 46.24 -51.70 -18.47
C LYS A 203 46.78 -51.95 -19.87
N GLU A 204 47.90 -51.34 -20.23
CA GLU A 204 48.60 -51.58 -21.49
C GLU A 204 49.06 -53.05 -21.60
N ASN A 205 49.62 -53.61 -20.52
CA ASN A 205 50.01 -55.01 -20.45
C ASN A 205 48.80 -55.97 -20.51
N GLU A 206 47.69 -55.64 -19.85
CA GLU A 206 46.42 -56.39 -19.99
C GLU A 206 45.90 -56.33 -21.44
N GLY A 207 45.95 -55.16 -22.08
CA GLY A 207 45.56 -54.96 -23.47
C GLY A 207 46.39 -55.80 -24.45
N LEU A 208 47.72 -55.83 -24.29
CA LEU A 208 48.62 -56.69 -25.06
C LEU A 208 48.30 -58.17 -24.88
N LYS A 209 47.97 -58.60 -23.65
CA LYS A 209 47.62 -59.99 -23.36
C LYS A 209 46.28 -60.40 -23.99
N LEU A 210 45.30 -59.49 -23.97
CA LEU A 210 44.01 -59.68 -24.67
C LEU A 210 44.19 -59.72 -26.18
N GLN A 211 45.04 -58.85 -26.75
CA GLN A 211 45.36 -58.88 -28.17
C GLN A 211 46.02 -60.20 -28.57
N GLN A 212 46.98 -60.71 -27.78
CA GLN A 212 47.59 -62.02 -28.03
C GLN A 212 46.57 -63.17 -27.94
N GLN A 213 45.63 -63.12 -26.99
CA GLN A 213 44.54 -64.10 -26.93
C GLN A 213 43.61 -64.00 -28.13
N PHE A 214 43.33 -62.79 -28.60
CA PHE A 214 42.53 -62.56 -29.80
C PHE A 214 43.21 -63.10 -31.04
N ASP A 215 44.51 -62.84 -31.23
CA ASP A 215 45.28 -63.36 -32.36
C ASP A 215 45.35 -64.90 -32.34
N GLN A 216 45.50 -65.50 -31.15
CA GLN A 216 45.41 -66.96 -30.97
C GLN A 216 44.01 -67.50 -31.29
N LEU A 217 42.95 -66.81 -30.85
CA LEU A 217 41.57 -67.21 -31.14
C LEU A 217 41.23 -67.05 -32.62
N SER A 218 41.73 -66.00 -33.28
CA SER A 218 41.57 -65.74 -34.71
C SER A 218 42.21 -66.84 -35.56
N LEU A 219 43.41 -67.29 -35.20
CA LEU A 219 44.06 -68.43 -35.86
C LEU A 219 43.30 -69.76 -35.66
N ASN A 220 42.57 -69.90 -34.55
CA ASN A 220 41.80 -71.11 -34.25
C ASN A 220 40.35 -71.06 -34.79
N ALA A 221 39.92 -69.94 -35.38
CA ALA A 221 38.52 -69.70 -35.76
C ALA A 221 38.14 -70.24 -37.16
N THR A 222 38.90 -71.20 -37.72
CA THR A 222 38.53 -71.90 -38.98
C THR A 222 37.39 -72.90 -38.81
N THR A 223 36.47 -72.67 -37.87
CA THR A 223 35.25 -73.48 -37.69
C THR A 223 34.01 -72.59 -37.81
N ASP A 224 33.30 -72.73 -38.94
CA ASP A 224 32.14 -71.91 -39.37
C ASP A 224 31.09 -71.64 -38.27
N ALA A 225 30.86 -72.60 -37.37
CA ALA A 225 29.84 -72.49 -36.33
C ALA A 225 30.10 -71.36 -35.31
N LYS A 226 31.36 -70.96 -35.11
CA LYS A 226 31.72 -69.92 -34.13
C LYS A 226 31.52 -68.50 -34.68
N ILE A 227 31.71 -68.33 -35.99
CA ILE A 227 31.52 -67.05 -36.71
C ILE A 227 30.05 -66.64 -36.66
N GLU A 228 29.12 -67.59 -36.89
CA GLU A 228 27.69 -67.30 -36.86
C GLU A 228 27.21 -66.88 -35.47
N GLY A 229 27.72 -67.52 -34.41
CA GLY A 229 27.44 -67.15 -33.03
C GLY A 229 27.95 -65.74 -32.66
N GLN A 230 29.18 -65.41 -33.07
CA GLN A 230 29.75 -64.08 -32.84
C GLN A 230 29.01 -62.99 -33.64
N SER A 231 28.66 -63.26 -34.89
CA SER A 231 27.89 -62.33 -35.72
C SER A 231 26.50 -62.03 -35.12
N LYS A 232 25.81 -63.06 -34.61
CA LYS A 232 24.53 -62.88 -33.88
C LYS A 232 24.72 -62.05 -32.62
N ASN A 233 25.79 -62.28 -31.86
CA ASN A 233 26.05 -61.54 -30.62
C ASN A 233 26.38 -60.06 -30.90
N ILE A 234 27.14 -59.78 -31.96
CA ILE A 234 27.44 -58.42 -32.44
C ILE A 234 26.13 -57.71 -32.85
N GLN A 235 25.26 -58.36 -33.62
CA GLN A 235 23.96 -57.78 -34.01
C GLN A 235 23.05 -57.46 -32.81
N ILE A 236 23.06 -58.31 -31.77
CA ILE A 236 22.28 -58.03 -30.55
C ILE A 236 22.84 -56.80 -29.84
N MET A 237 24.16 -56.71 -29.72
CA MET A 237 24.84 -55.58 -29.08
C MET A 237 24.65 -54.27 -29.85
N GLU A 238 24.65 -54.33 -31.19
CA GLU A 238 24.34 -53.18 -32.05
C GLU A 238 22.90 -52.69 -31.88
N LYS A 239 21.93 -53.62 -31.79
CA LYS A 239 20.53 -53.28 -31.50
C LYS A 239 20.35 -52.67 -30.11
N GLU A 240 21.07 -53.17 -29.12
CA GLU A 240 21.04 -52.61 -27.76
C GLU A 240 21.64 -51.20 -27.72
N LEU A 241 22.79 -50.98 -28.40
CA LEU A 241 23.37 -49.65 -28.54
C LEU A 241 22.44 -48.68 -29.27
N GLU A 242 21.73 -49.14 -30.29
CA GLU A 242 20.75 -48.31 -31.00
C GLU A 242 19.56 -47.94 -30.10
N MET A 243 19.06 -48.88 -29.30
CA MET A 243 17.99 -48.64 -28.33
C MET A 243 18.40 -47.63 -27.25
N ILE A 244 19.64 -47.73 -26.74
CA ILE A 244 20.18 -46.77 -25.75
C ILE A 244 20.37 -45.38 -26.37
N ARG A 245 20.77 -45.29 -27.65
CA ARG A 245 20.87 -44.00 -28.37
C ARG A 245 19.51 -43.35 -28.54
N GLU A 246 18.50 -44.15 -28.89
CA GLU A 246 17.12 -43.71 -28.97
C GLU A 246 16.60 -43.21 -27.62
N GLU A 247 16.84 -43.97 -26.54
CA GLU A 247 16.46 -43.59 -25.18
C GLU A 247 17.10 -42.26 -24.76
N ASN A 248 18.41 -42.09 -25.00
CA ASN A 248 19.08 -40.82 -24.71
C ASN A 248 18.49 -39.65 -25.50
N ARG A 249 18.14 -39.86 -26.78
CA ARG A 249 17.47 -38.83 -27.59
C ARG A 249 16.12 -38.44 -27.01
N MET A 250 15.32 -39.42 -26.62
CA MET A 250 14.00 -39.21 -25.99
C MET A 250 14.13 -38.51 -24.62
N LEU A 251 15.14 -38.87 -23.82
CA LEU A 251 15.44 -38.21 -22.54
C LEU A 251 15.85 -36.76 -22.73
N HIS A 252 16.66 -36.45 -23.75
CA HIS A 252 17.00 -35.08 -24.10
C HIS A 252 15.77 -34.27 -24.51
N GLU A 253 14.90 -34.81 -25.37
CA GLU A 253 13.67 -34.14 -25.78
C GLU A 253 12.70 -33.92 -24.60
N ALA A 254 12.57 -34.89 -23.70
CA ALA A 254 11.75 -34.77 -22.51
C ALA A 254 12.30 -33.71 -21.53
N ASN A 255 13.61 -33.68 -21.31
CA ASN A 255 14.26 -32.66 -20.50
C ASN A 255 14.10 -31.26 -21.10
N GLU A 256 14.23 -31.12 -22.42
CA GLU A 256 14.03 -29.84 -23.09
C GLU A 256 12.59 -29.35 -22.96
N LYS A 257 11.60 -30.24 -23.10
CA LYS A 257 10.19 -29.93 -22.80
C LYS A 257 9.97 -29.55 -21.34
N LEU A 258 10.62 -30.21 -20.40
CA LEU A 258 10.52 -29.89 -18.97
C LEU A 258 11.11 -28.51 -18.66
N ILE A 259 12.23 -28.15 -19.29
CA ILE A 259 12.85 -26.82 -19.18
C ILE A 259 11.92 -25.76 -19.78
N GLN A 260 11.37 -26.00 -20.97
CA GLN A 260 10.42 -25.07 -21.60
C GLN A 260 9.17 -24.86 -20.74
N ASN A 261 8.61 -25.92 -20.16
CA ASN A 261 7.45 -25.83 -19.27
C ASN A 261 7.80 -25.10 -17.97
N SER A 262 8.96 -25.40 -17.36
CA SER A 262 9.41 -24.70 -16.15
C SER A 262 9.64 -23.21 -16.40
N LEU A 263 10.24 -22.84 -17.53
CA LEU A 263 10.44 -21.46 -17.94
C LEU A 263 9.11 -20.75 -18.21
N MET A 264 8.14 -21.43 -18.83
CA MET A 264 6.80 -20.88 -19.06
C MET A 264 6.07 -20.63 -17.73
N ILE A 265 6.15 -21.58 -16.79
CA ILE A 265 5.60 -21.43 -15.43
C ILE A 265 6.25 -20.26 -14.72
N GLU A 266 7.58 -20.10 -14.80
CA GLU A 266 8.30 -18.97 -14.18
C GLU A 266 7.87 -17.63 -14.80
N GLN A 267 7.71 -17.56 -16.12
CA GLN A 267 7.18 -16.37 -16.78
C GLN A 267 5.73 -16.05 -16.38
N LEU A 268 4.90 -17.07 -16.15
CA LEU A 268 3.54 -16.88 -15.66
C LEU A 268 3.53 -16.39 -14.21
N ILE A 269 4.36 -16.94 -13.33
CA ILE A 269 4.51 -16.47 -11.94
C ILE A 269 4.97 -15.02 -11.92
N VAL A 270 5.95 -14.63 -12.75
CA VAL A 270 6.40 -13.23 -12.82
C VAL A 270 5.30 -12.29 -13.33
N LYS A 271 4.43 -12.75 -14.24
CA LYS A 271 3.27 -11.96 -14.68
C LYS A 271 2.21 -11.86 -13.59
N GLU A 272 1.95 -12.96 -12.88
CA GLU A 272 1.00 -13.02 -11.76
C GLU A 272 1.47 -12.13 -10.61
N ASP A 273 2.73 -12.18 -10.21
CA ASP A 273 3.33 -11.31 -9.19
C ASP A 273 3.23 -9.82 -9.58
N LYS A 274 3.49 -9.48 -10.84
CA LYS A 274 3.33 -8.08 -11.33
C LYS A 274 1.88 -7.63 -11.27
N GLN A 275 0.94 -8.51 -11.62
CA GLN A 275 -0.49 -8.21 -11.57
C GLN A 275 -0.99 -8.12 -10.13
N GLU A 276 -0.53 -8.99 -9.23
CA GLU A 276 -0.84 -8.96 -7.80
C GLU A 276 -0.35 -7.67 -7.15
N MET A 277 0.89 -7.25 -7.44
CA MET A 277 1.44 -5.96 -6.99
C MET A 277 0.61 -4.76 -7.50
N SER A 278 0.12 -4.80 -8.74
CA SER A 278 -0.76 -3.77 -9.30
C SER A 278 -2.13 -3.74 -8.60
N ASN A 279 -2.70 -4.92 -8.31
CA ASN A 279 -3.95 -5.04 -7.57
C ASN A 279 -3.82 -4.54 -6.13
N ASP A 280 -2.73 -4.89 -5.44
CA ASP A 280 -2.46 -4.43 -4.07
C ASP A 280 -2.31 -2.91 -4.00
N GLN A 281 -1.62 -2.30 -4.97
CA GLN A 281 -1.51 -0.86 -5.07
C GLN A 281 -2.88 -0.20 -5.27
N ARG A 282 -3.74 -0.79 -6.12
CA ARG A 282 -5.11 -0.31 -6.33
C ARG A 282 -5.99 -0.48 -5.09
N ILE A 283 -5.81 -1.55 -4.33
CA ILE A 283 -6.51 -1.77 -3.05
C ILE A 283 -6.11 -0.68 -2.05
N LEU A 284 -4.81 -0.38 -1.90
CA LEU A 284 -4.32 0.69 -1.03
C LEU A 284 -4.89 2.08 -1.39
N GLU A 285 -5.02 2.37 -2.69
CA GLU A 285 -5.64 3.61 -3.15
C GLU A 285 -7.13 3.69 -2.81
N MET A 286 -7.88 2.60 -3.02
CA MET A 286 -9.30 2.52 -2.64
C MET A 286 -9.48 2.63 -1.11
N GLU A 287 -8.61 2.02 -0.32
CA GLU A 287 -8.62 2.12 1.14
C GLU A 287 -8.34 3.56 1.62
N LYS A 288 -7.41 4.27 0.97
CA LYS A 288 -7.14 5.68 1.25
C LYS A 288 -8.36 6.55 0.95
N GLN A 289 -9.00 6.36 -0.20
CA GLN A 289 -10.22 7.08 -0.58
C GLN A 289 -11.38 6.79 0.40
N LEU A 290 -11.52 5.54 0.85
CA LEU A 290 -12.53 5.16 1.83
C LEU A 290 -12.31 5.85 3.18
N ASN A 291 -11.06 5.95 3.63
CA ASN A 291 -10.70 6.65 4.86
C ASN A 291 -10.97 8.16 4.76
N GLU A 292 -10.68 8.79 3.61
CA GLU A 292 -11.00 10.20 3.36
C GLU A 292 -12.51 10.45 3.38
N LEU A 293 -13.32 9.58 2.76
CA LEU A 293 -14.77 9.65 2.82
C LEU A 293 -15.31 9.50 4.25
N PHE A 294 -14.70 8.63 5.06
CA PHE A 294 -15.09 8.45 6.45
C PHE A 294 -14.82 9.71 7.29
N VAL A 295 -13.67 10.35 7.11
CA VAL A 295 -13.34 11.63 7.76
C VAL A 295 -14.32 12.73 7.33
N ASN A 296 -14.59 12.84 6.02
CA ASN A 296 -15.54 13.82 5.48
C ASN A 296 -16.97 13.60 6.01
N TYR A 297 -17.42 12.35 6.09
CA TYR A 297 -18.72 12.01 6.67
C TYR A 297 -18.80 12.38 8.15
N SER A 298 -17.74 12.11 8.93
CA SER A 298 -17.68 12.48 10.35
C SER A 298 -17.75 14.00 10.54
N GLN A 299 -17.00 14.77 9.74
CA GLN A 299 -17.04 16.23 9.75
C GLN A 299 -18.42 16.77 9.34
N LEU A 300 -19.03 16.21 8.29
CA LEU A 300 -20.36 16.60 7.84
C LEU A 300 -21.43 16.33 8.90
N LYS A 301 -21.34 15.17 9.58
CA LYS A 301 -22.20 14.81 10.71
C LYS A 301 -22.06 15.80 11.87
N GLN A 302 -20.83 16.19 12.21
CA GLN A 302 -20.57 17.19 13.25
C GLN A 302 -21.15 18.56 12.86
N ASN A 303 -20.96 19.00 11.62
CA ASN A 303 -21.52 20.25 11.11
C ASN A 303 -23.05 20.24 11.13
N TYR A 304 -23.68 19.13 10.76
CA TYR A 304 -25.13 18.97 10.83
C TYR A 304 -25.65 19.09 12.27
N GLN A 305 -24.95 18.46 13.23
CA GLN A 305 -25.29 18.56 14.65
C GLN A 305 -25.19 20.01 15.16
N ASN A 306 -24.10 20.71 14.83
CA ASN A 306 -23.91 22.12 15.19
C ASN A 306 -25.01 23.00 14.57
N LEU A 307 -25.38 22.74 13.32
CA LEU A 307 -26.46 23.48 12.64
C LEU A 307 -27.83 23.23 13.30
N MET A 308 -28.11 22.00 13.72
CA MET A 308 -29.31 21.68 14.48
C MET A 308 -29.37 22.39 15.84
N GLU A 309 -28.26 22.44 16.57
CA GLU A 309 -28.18 23.15 17.86
C GLU A 309 -28.38 24.67 17.71
N THR A 310 -27.78 25.26 16.67
CA THR A 310 -27.95 26.69 16.39
C THR A 310 -29.37 27.03 15.93
N LYS A 311 -29.99 26.17 15.12
CA LYS A 311 -31.42 26.30 14.76
C LYS A 311 -32.30 26.27 16.00
N LEU A 312 -32.09 25.32 16.91
CA LEU A 312 -32.87 25.22 18.15
C LEU A 312 -32.75 26.49 19.01
N LYS A 313 -31.53 27.02 19.17
CA LYS A 313 -31.29 28.29 19.91
C LYS A 313 -31.98 29.49 19.25
N LEU A 314 -32.05 29.52 17.91
CA LEU A 314 -32.75 30.58 17.19
C LEU A 314 -34.27 30.47 17.35
N GLU A 315 -34.81 29.25 17.35
CA GLU A 315 -36.23 28.99 17.57
C GLU A 315 -36.64 29.38 19.00
N GLU A 316 -35.82 29.07 20.00
CA GLU A 316 -36.03 29.50 21.39
C GLU A 316 -36.00 31.05 21.51
N ARG A 317 -35.03 31.70 20.85
CA ARG A 317 -34.97 33.18 20.82
C ARG A 317 -36.20 33.79 20.14
N LEU A 318 -36.66 33.19 19.03
CA LEU A 318 -37.85 33.66 18.31
C LEU A 318 -39.10 33.50 19.18
N ASN A 319 -39.23 32.37 19.88
CA ASN A 319 -40.34 32.13 20.80
C ASN A 319 -40.36 33.15 21.95
N ASN A 320 -39.20 33.40 22.58
CA ASN A 320 -39.06 34.41 23.63
C ASN A 320 -39.41 35.83 23.14
N GLN A 321 -38.99 36.20 21.92
CA GLN A 321 -39.39 37.47 21.32
C GLN A 321 -40.89 37.55 21.01
N ASN A 322 -41.51 36.43 20.63
CA ASN A 322 -42.94 36.38 20.39
C ASN A 322 -43.73 36.53 21.70
N ASP A 323 -43.32 35.86 22.76
CA ASP A 323 -43.90 35.99 24.10
C ASP A 323 -43.78 37.43 24.62
N GLN A 324 -42.62 38.07 24.42
CA GLN A 324 -42.43 39.49 24.73
C GLN A 324 -43.40 40.39 23.94
N LYS A 325 -43.55 40.16 22.63
CA LYS A 325 -44.50 40.91 21.80
C LYS A 325 -45.95 40.68 22.22
N ILE A 326 -46.31 39.48 22.64
CA ILE A 326 -47.65 39.17 23.18
C ILE A 326 -47.89 39.95 24.48
N GLY A 327 -46.89 39.97 25.38
CA GLY A 327 -46.92 40.77 26.61
C GLY A 327 -47.10 42.27 26.33
N GLU A 328 -46.32 42.84 25.41
CA GLU A 328 -46.42 44.24 24.99
C GLU A 328 -47.79 44.56 24.38
N ARG A 329 -48.31 43.69 23.49
CA ARG A 329 -49.68 43.85 22.94
C ARG A 329 -50.74 43.81 24.03
N MET A 330 -50.59 42.96 25.04
CA MET A 330 -51.56 42.87 26.14
C MET A 330 -51.55 44.14 27.00
N ILE A 331 -50.38 44.75 27.22
CA ILE A 331 -50.26 46.05 27.90
C ILE A 331 -50.91 47.15 27.06
N ILE A 332 -50.62 47.21 25.76
CA ILE A 332 -51.21 48.18 24.83
C ILE A 332 -52.74 48.01 24.79
N ASP A 333 -53.27 46.80 24.77
CA ASP A 333 -54.72 46.58 24.71
C ASP A 333 -55.39 46.99 26.04
N LYS A 334 -54.74 46.78 27.18
CA LYS A 334 -55.20 47.28 28.49
C LYS A 334 -55.22 48.82 28.54
N THR A 335 -54.16 49.48 28.09
CA THR A 335 -54.11 50.96 28.05
C THR A 335 -55.09 51.52 27.04
N THR A 336 -55.28 50.87 25.89
CA THR A 336 -56.27 51.26 24.87
C THR A 336 -57.69 51.08 25.39
N LYS A 337 -58.00 50.00 26.12
CA LYS A 337 -59.31 49.81 26.77
C LYS A 337 -59.58 50.86 27.85
N GLN A 338 -58.58 51.23 28.66
CA GLN A 338 -58.73 52.33 29.63
C GLN A 338 -58.94 53.67 28.91
N ARG A 339 -58.16 53.94 27.86
CA ARG A 339 -58.31 55.14 27.02
C ARG A 339 -59.68 55.20 26.37
N ASN A 340 -60.16 54.10 25.78
CA ASN A 340 -61.49 54.02 25.16
C ASN A 340 -62.62 54.11 26.19
N LYS A 341 -62.44 53.61 27.42
CA LYS A 341 -63.41 53.84 28.50
C LYS A 341 -63.49 55.32 28.84
N PHE A 342 -62.34 55.98 29.02
CA PHE A 342 -62.26 57.43 29.22
C PHE A 342 -62.89 58.20 28.06
N GLU A 343 -62.57 57.81 26.83
CA GLU A 343 -63.07 58.43 25.61
C GLU A 343 -64.56 58.18 25.43
N LYS A 344 -65.10 57.02 25.81
CA LYS A 344 -66.54 56.76 25.82
C LYS A 344 -67.25 57.63 26.86
N THR A 345 -66.68 57.84 28.04
CA THR A 345 -67.20 58.81 29.01
C THR A 345 -67.17 60.25 28.48
N ILE A 346 -66.18 60.59 27.65
CA ILE A 346 -66.09 61.90 26.99
C ILE A 346 -67.04 62.01 25.79
N MET A 347 -67.20 60.95 24.99
CA MET A 347 -68.06 60.93 23.80
C MET A 347 -69.54 60.72 24.11
N GLU A 348 -69.90 60.13 25.25
CA GLU A 348 -71.27 60.25 25.78
C GLU A 348 -71.65 61.73 25.99
N ASN A 349 -70.68 62.63 26.09
CA ASN A 349 -70.90 64.07 26.11
C ASN A 349 -70.75 64.76 24.73
N SER A 350 -70.45 64.05 23.65
CA SER A 350 -70.21 64.67 22.33
C SER A 350 -70.51 63.70 21.19
N THR A 351 -71.75 63.78 20.75
CA THR A 351 -72.42 62.96 19.75
C THR A 351 -71.89 63.13 18.32
N THR A 352 -72.02 62.01 17.59
CA THR A 352 -72.20 61.86 16.13
C THR A 352 -71.00 61.96 15.19
N ASN A 353 -70.68 60.77 14.67
CA ASN A 353 -70.41 60.44 13.26
C ASN A 353 -69.01 60.73 12.71
N ASP A 354 -68.25 59.65 12.42
CA ASP A 354 -67.59 59.42 11.11
C ASP A 354 -66.57 58.28 11.20
N LYS A 355 -67.05 57.07 10.89
CA LYS A 355 -66.26 55.85 10.67
C LYS A 355 -66.06 55.65 9.16
N PHE A 356 -65.00 56.19 8.54
CA PHE A 356 -64.26 55.53 7.43
C PHE A 356 -63.00 56.25 6.87
N ASN A 357 -62.35 57.19 7.58
CA ASN A 357 -61.18 57.92 7.02
C ASN A 357 -59.82 57.64 7.70
N LYS A 358 -59.67 56.56 8.48
CA LYS A 358 -58.56 56.43 9.46
C LYS A 358 -57.13 56.42 8.88
N THR A 359 -56.91 56.00 7.63
CA THR A 359 -55.56 55.87 7.07
C THR A 359 -55.12 57.14 6.33
N ASP A 360 -55.96 57.69 5.45
CA ASP A 360 -55.70 58.99 4.82
C ASP A 360 -55.72 60.12 5.84
N PHE A 361 -56.59 60.02 6.87
CA PHE A 361 -56.58 60.98 7.98
C PHE A 361 -55.26 60.98 8.73
N ASN A 362 -54.53 59.86 8.84
CA ASN A 362 -53.25 59.88 9.55
C ASN A 362 -52.19 60.63 8.75
N LEU A 363 -52.11 60.42 7.43
CA LEU A 363 -51.13 61.13 6.60
C LEU A 363 -51.52 62.61 6.46
N VAL A 364 -52.79 62.91 6.21
CA VAL A 364 -53.33 64.28 6.17
C VAL A 364 -53.15 64.98 7.51
N LYS A 365 -53.38 64.30 8.65
CA LYS A 365 -53.18 64.88 9.98
C LYS A 365 -51.71 65.11 10.31
N ILE A 366 -50.79 64.24 9.85
CA ILE A 366 -49.36 64.51 9.98
C ILE A 366 -49.00 65.75 9.14
N TYR A 367 -49.49 65.86 7.91
CA TYR A 367 -49.28 67.06 7.10
C TYR A 367 -49.92 68.32 7.72
N GLU A 368 -51.13 68.21 8.27
CA GLU A 368 -51.84 69.32 8.92
C GLU A 368 -51.20 69.73 10.24
N ASP A 369 -50.69 68.79 11.02
CA ASP A 369 -49.93 69.05 12.25
C ASP A 369 -48.57 69.68 11.92
N LEU A 370 -47.89 69.21 10.86
CA LEU A 370 -46.68 69.87 10.35
C LEU A 370 -46.97 71.31 9.91
N THR A 371 -48.05 71.54 9.15
CA THR A 371 -48.47 72.89 8.75
C THR A 371 -48.80 73.75 9.96
N ARG A 372 -49.55 73.23 10.95
CA ARG A 372 -49.82 73.95 12.21
C ARG A 372 -48.56 74.28 12.98
N ILE A 373 -47.59 73.37 13.05
CA ILE A 373 -46.31 73.62 13.73
C ILE A 373 -45.54 74.72 12.99
N ILE A 374 -45.49 74.67 11.67
CA ILE A 374 -44.85 75.68 10.83
C ILE A 374 -45.55 77.04 11.00
N GLU A 375 -46.87 77.11 10.86
CA GLU A 375 -47.65 78.33 11.04
C GLU A 375 -47.54 78.87 12.46
N ALA A 376 -47.65 78.03 13.49
CA ALA A 376 -47.47 78.46 14.87
C ALA A 376 -46.06 79.00 15.12
N HIS A 377 -45.02 78.45 14.48
CA HIS A 377 -43.66 78.98 14.60
C HIS A 377 -43.43 80.26 13.80
N ILE A 378 -44.07 80.41 12.64
CA ILE A 378 -44.01 81.66 11.86
C ILE A 378 -44.80 82.76 12.58
N ILE A 379 -46.02 82.47 13.03
CA ILE A 379 -46.92 83.43 13.69
C ILE A 379 -46.43 83.76 15.11
N LYS A 380 -46.07 82.79 15.96
CA LYS A 380 -45.54 83.12 17.30
C LYS A 380 -44.27 83.95 17.26
N ARG A 381 -43.54 83.94 16.14
CA ARG A 381 -42.33 84.77 15.96
C ARG A 381 -42.59 86.08 15.24
N SER A 382 -43.71 86.21 14.51
CA SER A 382 -44.17 87.50 13.95
C SER A 382 -44.97 88.32 14.97
N THR A 383 -45.82 87.70 15.79
CA THR A 383 -46.68 88.45 16.75
C THR A 383 -45.92 89.03 17.94
N ASN A 384 -44.69 88.56 18.19
CA ASN A 384 -43.86 89.16 19.24
C ASN A 384 -43.08 90.39 18.75
N ASP A 385 -43.27 90.84 17.50
CA ASP A 385 -42.51 91.95 16.92
C ASP A 385 -43.34 93.21 16.64
N ASP A 386 -44.65 93.20 16.90
CA ASP A 386 -45.49 94.37 16.64
C ASP A 386 -45.35 95.49 17.69
N ASN A 387 -44.44 95.37 18.66
CA ASN A 387 -44.18 96.43 19.62
C ASN A 387 -42.71 96.40 20.07
N ILE A 388 -41.85 97.20 19.43
CA ILE A 388 -40.86 98.09 20.06
C ILE A 388 -39.98 98.65 18.95
N ASP A 389 -40.22 99.93 18.67
CA ASP A 389 -39.34 100.84 17.94
C ASP A 389 -37.95 100.88 18.61
N ASP A 390 -36.98 100.13 18.10
CA ASP A 390 -35.57 100.42 18.35
C ASP A 390 -34.71 100.04 17.13
N TYR A 391 -34.36 101.07 16.35
CA TYR A 391 -33.80 100.95 14.99
C TYR A 391 -32.37 100.41 14.91
N ASP A 392 -31.70 100.07 16.03
CA ASP A 392 -30.31 99.58 16.01
C ASP A 392 -30.15 98.10 16.42
N ASN A 393 -31.09 97.55 17.20
CA ASN A 393 -31.06 96.14 17.59
C ASN A 393 -31.82 95.22 16.61
N GLY A 394 -32.63 95.81 15.72
CA GLY A 394 -33.42 95.12 14.71
C GLY A 394 -32.57 94.32 13.71
N ASP A 395 -31.42 94.84 13.26
CA ASP A 395 -30.56 94.12 12.29
C ASP A 395 -29.89 92.90 12.92
N LYS A 396 -29.46 92.98 14.19
CA LYS A 396 -28.94 91.83 14.94
C LYS A 396 -30.03 90.78 15.15
N MET A 397 -31.22 91.20 15.59
CA MET A 397 -32.33 90.26 15.82
C MET A 397 -32.82 89.62 14.51
N MET A 398 -32.85 90.38 13.40
CA MET A 398 -33.14 89.85 12.07
C MET A 398 -32.06 88.89 11.56
N LYS A 399 -30.77 89.19 11.77
CA LYS A 399 -29.67 88.27 11.46
C LYS A 399 -29.75 86.98 12.27
N GLU A 400 -29.98 87.05 13.59
CA GLU A 400 -30.15 85.86 14.42
C GLU A 400 -31.38 85.04 14.02
N LYS A 401 -32.50 85.70 13.68
CA LYS A 401 -33.69 85.04 13.11
C LYS A 401 -33.33 84.34 11.80
N GLN A 402 -32.62 85.02 10.89
CA GLN A 402 -32.23 84.47 9.60
C GLN A 402 -31.24 83.31 9.74
N GLU A 403 -30.21 83.43 10.58
CA GLU A 403 -29.25 82.36 10.88
C GLU A 403 -29.94 81.13 11.48
N CYS A 404 -30.94 81.33 12.34
CA CYS A 404 -31.75 80.24 12.88
C CYS A 404 -32.52 79.53 11.76
N VAL A 405 -33.17 80.28 10.87
CA VAL A 405 -33.88 79.73 9.71
C VAL A 405 -32.90 79.03 8.75
N ASP A 406 -31.70 79.56 8.54
CA ASP A 406 -30.64 78.95 7.73
C ASP A 406 -30.13 77.64 8.34
N LYS A 407 -29.89 77.60 9.65
CA LYS A 407 -29.50 76.37 10.36
C LYS A 407 -30.55 75.28 10.21
N TRP A 408 -31.84 75.63 10.35
CA TRP A 408 -32.92 74.68 10.11
C TRP A 408 -32.98 74.27 8.64
N ARG A 409 -32.84 75.19 7.67
CA ARG A 409 -32.77 74.85 6.24
C ARG A 409 -31.64 73.87 5.95
N ILE A 410 -30.45 74.08 6.48
CA ILE A 410 -29.30 73.17 6.33
C ILE A 410 -29.62 71.81 6.93
N MET A 411 -30.13 71.77 8.16
CA MET A 411 -30.50 70.52 8.83
C MET A 411 -31.58 69.75 8.05
N TYR A 412 -32.62 70.43 7.55
CA TYR A 412 -33.63 69.81 6.70
C TYR A 412 -33.01 69.29 5.40
N MET A 413 -32.15 70.06 4.75
CA MET A 413 -31.45 69.65 3.52
C MET A 413 -30.59 68.40 3.76
N GLU A 414 -29.89 68.33 4.89
CA GLU A 414 -29.11 67.16 5.30
C GLU A 414 -29.99 65.94 5.55
N ILE A 415 -31.09 66.08 6.30
CA ILE A 415 -32.05 64.98 6.55
C ILE A 415 -32.65 64.49 5.24
N TYR A 416 -33.04 65.39 4.33
CA TYR A 416 -33.53 65.02 3.01
C TYR A 416 -32.45 64.30 2.18
N GLY A 417 -31.20 64.77 2.24
CA GLY A 417 -30.07 64.13 1.57
C GLY A 417 -29.81 62.71 2.08
N GLU A 418 -29.83 62.50 3.40
CA GLU A 418 -29.69 61.17 4.01
C GLU A 418 -30.90 60.27 3.70
N LEU A 419 -32.12 60.80 3.74
CA LEU A 419 -33.33 60.04 3.39
C LEU A 419 -33.30 59.56 1.93
N GLU A 420 -32.84 60.41 1.00
CA GLU A 420 -32.71 60.03 -0.40
C GLU A 420 -31.58 59.00 -0.61
N LYS A 421 -30.48 59.09 0.14
CA LYS A 421 -29.44 58.04 0.15
C LYS A 421 -30.01 56.71 0.63
N VAL A 422 -30.79 56.70 1.71
CA VAL A 422 -31.44 55.49 2.24
C VAL A 422 -32.42 54.91 1.23
N ARG A 423 -33.22 55.75 0.57
CA ARG A 423 -34.13 55.33 -0.52
C ARG A 423 -33.37 54.68 -1.67
N ASN A 424 -32.30 55.31 -2.13
CA ASN A 424 -31.45 54.78 -3.20
C ASN A 424 -30.78 53.47 -2.81
N MET A 425 -30.27 53.37 -1.58
CA MET A 425 -29.69 52.14 -1.05
C MET A 425 -30.72 51.01 -0.97
N LEU A 426 -31.96 51.31 -0.54
CA LEU A 426 -33.03 50.33 -0.49
C LEU A 426 -33.44 49.84 -1.89
N LEU A 427 -33.49 50.74 -2.87
CA LEU A 427 -33.72 50.38 -4.27
C LEU A 427 -32.61 49.47 -4.82
N ILE A 428 -31.35 49.80 -4.53
CA ILE A 428 -30.20 48.96 -4.91
C ILE A 428 -30.29 47.60 -4.22
N GLN A 429 -30.60 47.55 -2.92
CA GLN A 429 -30.75 46.30 -2.18
C GLN A 429 -31.88 45.45 -2.75
N HIS A 430 -33.02 46.05 -3.10
CA HIS A 430 -34.11 45.34 -3.76
C HIS A 430 -33.67 44.77 -5.11
N ASN A 431 -32.94 45.54 -5.92
CA ASN A 431 -32.38 45.07 -7.21
C ASN A 431 -31.41 43.90 -7.01
N ILE A 432 -30.51 43.99 -6.02
CA ILE A 432 -29.58 42.91 -5.66
C ILE A 432 -30.35 41.66 -5.23
N ASN A 433 -31.37 41.82 -4.38
CA ASN A 433 -32.19 40.71 -3.91
C ASN A 433 -32.95 40.03 -5.07
N GLU A 434 -33.51 40.80 -6.00
CA GLU A 434 -34.15 40.26 -7.21
C GLU A 434 -33.16 39.48 -8.08
N LYS A 435 -31.95 40.01 -8.30
CA LYS A 435 -30.89 39.31 -9.02
C LYS A 435 -30.48 38.01 -8.32
N HIS A 436 -30.31 38.02 -7.00
CA HIS A 436 -30.01 36.82 -6.23
C HIS A 436 -31.12 35.78 -6.34
N LEU A 437 -32.40 36.19 -6.32
CA LEU A 437 -33.53 35.28 -6.50
C LEU A 437 -33.54 34.65 -7.90
N GLN A 438 -33.25 35.44 -8.95
CA GLN A 438 -33.12 34.93 -10.31
C GLN A 438 -31.95 33.95 -10.45
N GLU A 439 -30.80 34.25 -9.84
CA GLU A 439 -29.62 33.37 -9.84
C GLU A 439 -29.91 32.05 -9.11
N ILE A 440 -30.58 32.10 -7.95
CA ILE A 440 -31.01 30.90 -7.22
C ILE A 440 -32.00 30.07 -8.07
N ALA A 441 -32.91 30.71 -8.79
CA ALA A 441 -33.85 30.01 -9.67
C ALA A 441 -33.12 29.30 -10.82
N LEU A 442 -32.18 29.98 -11.48
CA LEU A 442 -31.35 29.43 -12.54
C LEU A 442 -30.46 28.28 -12.03
N LEU A 443 -29.81 28.47 -10.88
CA LEU A 443 -28.96 27.45 -10.26
C LEU A 443 -29.76 26.20 -9.89
N ASN A 444 -30.97 26.36 -9.36
CA ASN A 444 -31.86 25.25 -9.07
C ASN A 444 -32.31 24.50 -10.33
N GLN A 445 -32.56 25.21 -11.44
CA GLN A 445 -32.86 24.58 -12.73
C GLN A 445 -31.67 23.75 -13.22
N ASN A 446 -30.46 24.31 -13.17
CA ASN A 446 -29.24 23.61 -13.57
C ASN A 446 -28.98 22.38 -12.69
N LEU A 447 -29.15 22.50 -11.38
CA LEU A 447 -29.03 21.37 -10.44
C LEU A 447 -30.03 20.25 -10.77
N LYS A 448 -31.29 20.59 -11.10
CA LYS A 448 -32.29 19.61 -11.54
C LYS A 448 -31.88 18.91 -12.83
N GLN A 449 -31.38 19.65 -13.81
CA GLN A 449 -30.89 19.09 -15.09
C GLN A 449 -29.68 18.16 -14.88
N ALA A 450 -28.69 18.59 -14.10
CA ALA A 450 -27.51 17.79 -13.77
C ALA A 450 -27.90 16.50 -13.05
N LYS A 451 -28.84 16.57 -12.10
CA LYS A 451 -29.38 15.39 -11.41
C LYS A 451 -30.08 14.43 -12.37
N ALA A 452 -30.92 14.95 -13.28
CA ALA A 452 -31.59 14.12 -14.28
C ALA A 452 -30.60 13.43 -15.22
N HIS A 453 -29.56 14.14 -15.66
CA HIS A 453 -28.49 13.58 -16.49
C HIS A 453 -27.71 12.48 -15.76
N ALA A 454 -27.35 12.71 -14.50
CA ALA A 454 -26.69 11.70 -13.67
C ALA A 454 -27.57 10.45 -13.46
N GLU A 455 -28.88 10.62 -13.28
CA GLU A 455 -29.82 9.51 -13.15
C GLU A 455 -29.92 8.69 -14.45
N ILE A 456 -29.97 9.35 -15.61
CA ILE A 456 -29.97 8.67 -16.91
C ILE A 456 -28.68 7.86 -17.10
N LYS A 457 -27.52 8.47 -16.80
CA LYS A 457 -26.22 7.78 -16.87
C LYS A 457 -26.14 6.58 -15.93
N MET A 458 -26.70 6.71 -14.72
CA MET A 458 -26.78 5.59 -13.77
C MET A 458 -27.65 4.46 -14.33
N LYS A 459 -28.81 4.76 -14.91
CA LYS A 459 -29.69 3.75 -15.54
C LYS A 459 -29.00 3.04 -16.71
N ASP A 460 -28.29 3.78 -17.56
CA ASP A 460 -27.50 3.21 -18.67
C ASP A 460 -26.41 2.25 -18.17
N LEU A 461 -25.68 2.62 -17.12
CA LEU A 461 -24.67 1.74 -16.51
C LEU A 461 -25.28 0.48 -15.90
N ILE A 462 -26.45 0.58 -15.27
CA ILE A 462 -27.17 -0.59 -14.74
C ILE A 462 -27.57 -1.54 -15.87
N VAL A 463 -28.05 -1.02 -17.01
CA VAL A 463 -28.39 -1.85 -18.18
C VAL A 463 -27.14 -2.55 -18.71
N LYS A 464 -26.03 -1.82 -18.91
CA LYS A 464 -24.75 -2.40 -19.35
C LYS A 464 -24.22 -3.45 -18.38
N LEU A 465 -24.35 -3.24 -17.07
CA LEU A 465 -23.99 -4.25 -16.07
C LEU A 465 -24.85 -5.50 -16.23
N SER A 466 -26.17 -5.37 -16.43
CA SER A 466 -27.04 -6.52 -16.65
C SER A 466 -26.74 -7.28 -17.95
N GLU A 467 -26.33 -6.57 -19.01
CA GLU A 467 -25.87 -7.19 -20.26
C GLU A 467 -24.57 -7.98 -20.05
N ARG A 468 -23.61 -7.41 -19.30
CA ARG A 468 -22.36 -8.09 -18.94
C ARG A 468 -22.60 -9.28 -18.02
N GLU A 469 -23.51 -9.18 -17.06
CA GLU A 469 -23.92 -10.30 -16.22
C GLU A 469 -24.52 -11.43 -17.07
N ALA A 470 -25.36 -11.10 -18.06
CA ALA A 470 -25.91 -12.09 -18.99
C ALA A 470 -24.82 -12.73 -19.88
N GLU A 471 -23.86 -11.94 -20.37
CA GLU A 471 -22.69 -12.43 -21.10
C GLU A 471 -21.84 -13.37 -20.26
N ILE A 472 -21.55 -12.99 -19.01
CA ILE A 472 -20.80 -13.82 -18.05
C ILE A 472 -21.55 -15.12 -17.77
N LEU A 473 -22.88 -15.08 -17.58
CA LEU A 473 -23.68 -16.30 -17.39
C LEU A 473 -23.66 -17.20 -18.63
N ASN A 474 -23.69 -16.62 -19.83
CA ASN A 474 -23.56 -17.38 -21.08
C ASN A 474 -22.19 -18.06 -21.18
N LEU A 475 -21.10 -17.33 -20.92
CA LEU A 475 -19.74 -17.87 -20.89
C LEU A 475 -19.57 -18.95 -19.82
N GLN A 476 -20.14 -18.76 -18.63
CA GLN A 476 -20.15 -19.77 -17.58
C GLN A 476 -20.92 -21.02 -17.99
N MET A 477 -22.05 -20.86 -18.68
CA MET A 477 -22.82 -21.98 -19.21
C MET A 477 -22.03 -22.71 -20.30
N GLN A 478 -21.39 -22.00 -21.24
CA GLN A 478 -20.52 -22.59 -22.26
C GLN A 478 -19.34 -23.35 -21.64
N LEU A 479 -18.67 -22.76 -20.63
CA LEU A 479 -17.61 -23.43 -19.88
C LEU A 479 -18.11 -24.69 -19.18
N LYS A 480 -19.32 -24.65 -18.61
CA LYS A 480 -19.95 -25.82 -18.00
C LYS A 480 -20.26 -26.90 -19.05
N THR A 481 -20.82 -26.53 -20.20
CA THR A 481 -21.05 -27.46 -21.31
C THR A 481 -19.74 -28.08 -21.79
N LEU A 482 -18.68 -27.29 -21.98
CA LEU A 482 -17.35 -27.78 -22.36
C LEU A 482 -16.71 -28.71 -21.31
N ALA A 483 -16.98 -28.46 -20.02
CA ALA A 483 -16.44 -29.28 -18.93
C ALA A 483 -17.15 -30.63 -18.77
N TYR A 484 -18.43 -30.73 -19.16
CA TYR A 484 -19.26 -31.93 -18.94
C TYR A 484 -19.63 -32.70 -20.21
N ASP A 485 -19.60 -32.08 -21.39
CA ASP A 485 -19.78 -32.79 -22.66
C ASP A 485 -18.42 -33.37 -23.10
N GLU A 486 -18.24 -34.67 -22.85
CA GLU A 486 -17.10 -35.43 -23.33
C GLU A 486 -17.06 -35.41 -24.86
N GLN A 487 -16.02 -34.78 -25.42
CA GLN A 487 -15.61 -34.82 -26.84
C GLN A 487 -16.30 -33.81 -27.76
N MET A 488 -15.75 -32.58 -27.79
CA MET A 488 -15.58 -31.89 -29.06
C MET A 488 -14.09 -31.59 -29.26
N PRO A 489 -13.47 -32.04 -30.37
CA PRO A 489 -12.08 -31.73 -30.65
C PRO A 489 -11.90 -30.23 -30.67
N ILE A 490 -10.87 -29.77 -29.95
CA ILE A 490 -10.41 -28.39 -29.96
C ILE A 490 -10.04 -28.06 -31.40
N SER A 491 -11.00 -27.53 -32.15
CA SER A 491 -10.70 -26.80 -33.38
C SER A 491 -9.86 -25.63 -32.93
N ARG A 492 -8.56 -25.76 -33.20
CA ARG A 492 -7.52 -24.74 -33.08
C ARG A 492 -7.87 -23.60 -34.04
N VAL A 493 -9.01 -22.96 -33.82
CA VAL A 493 -9.34 -21.70 -34.45
C VAL A 493 -8.42 -20.73 -33.75
N MET A 494 -7.50 -20.18 -34.53
CA MET A 494 -6.76 -18.98 -34.19
C MET A 494 -7.78 -17.90 -33.86
N MET A 495 -8.27 -17.88 -32.63
CA MET A 495 -8.93 -16.73 -32.08
C MET A 495 -7.80 -15.72 -31.99
N ASN A 496 -7.79 -14.79 -32.94
CA ASN A 496 -7.18 -13.50 -32.72
C ASN A 496 -7.59 -13.13 -31.30
N GLU A 497 -6.61 -13.10 -30.41
CA GLU A 497 -6.74 -12.45 -29.13
C GLU A 497 -7.09 -11.02 -29.49
N GLN A 498 -8.40 -10.75 -29.59
CA GLN A 498 -8.96 -9.45 -29.31
C GLN A 498 -8.70 -9.25 -27.83
N GLU A 499 -7.42 -9.02 -27.51
CA GLU A 499 -6.97 -8.48 -26.26
C GLU A 499 -7.91 -7.31 -26.03
N MET A 500 -8.67 -7.46 -24.95
CA MET A 500 -9.59 -6.45 -24.46
C MET A 500 -8.83 -5.14 -24.54
N GLU A 501 -9.21 -4.25 -25.46
CA GLU A 501 -8.59 -2.95 -25.65
C GLU A 501 -8.74 -2.20 -24.32
N THR A 502 -7.77 -2.37 -23.44
CA THR A 502 -7.46 -1.37 -22.44
C THR A 502 -7.23 -0.10 -23.26
N ASN A 503 -7.90 0.99 -22.90
CA ASN A 503 -7.72 2.29 -23.56
C ASN A 503 -6.31 2.83 -23.22
N GLU A 504 -5.29 2.13 -23.69
CA GLU A 504 -3.89 2.47 -23.56
C GLU A 504 -3.49 3.25 -24.81
N MET A 505 -3.35 4.56 -24.66
CA MET A 505 -2.78 5.41 -25.69
C MET A 505 -1.25 5.34 -25.59
N MET A 506 -0.61 4.70 -26.57
CA MET A 506 0.85 4.67 -26.67
C MET A 506 1.37 5.82 -27.54
N LEU A 507 2.13 6.73 -26.93
CA LEU A 507 2.83 7.82 -27.63
C LEU A 507 4.28 7.41 -27.93
N HIS A 508 4.57 7.13 -29.21
CA HIS A 508 5.93 6.88 -29.67
C HIS A 508 6.56 8.14 -30.26
N LEU A 509 7.59 8.66 -29.59
CA LEU A 509 8.43 9.74 -30.12
C LEU A 509 9.59 9.11 -30.90
N SER A 510 9.50 9.14 -32.24
CA SER A 510 10.50 8.47 -33.08
C SER A 510 11.78 9.28 -33.25
N ARG A 511 11.68 10.61 -33.36
CA ARG A 511 12.81 11.48 -33.73
C ARG A 511 12.52 12.94 -33.41
N ILE A 512 13.47 13.64 -32.80
CA ILE A 512 13.33 15.04 -32.40
C ILE A 512 14.59 15.78 -32.80
N VAL A 513 14.47 16.78 -33.68
CA VAL A 513 15.63 17.52 -34.20
C VAL A 513 15.50 18.99 -33.83
N LEU A 514 16.55 19.56 -33.26
CA LEU A 514 16.62 20.99 -32.97
C LEU A 514 16.87 21.79 -34.26
N SER A 515 16.06 22.81 -34.50
CA SER A 515 16.27 23.74 -35.62
C SER A 515 17.59 24.52 -35.46
N SER A 516 18.18 24.98 -36.57
CA SER A 516 19.42 25.78 -36.54
C SER A 516 19.29 27.03 -35.65
N ASN A 517 18.10 27.63 -35.61
CA ASN A 517 17.80 28.76 -34.75
C ASN A 517 17.74 28.36 -33.26
N GLY A 518 17.18 27.19 -32.94
CA GLY A 518 17.17 26.64 -31.58
C GLY A 518 18.58 26.28 -31.09
N MET A 519 19.39 25.69 -31.97
CA MET A 519 20.80 25.41 -31.67
C MET A 519 21.60 26.70 -31.40
N ALA A 520 21.35 27.77 -32.17
CA ALA A 520 21.97 29.07 -31.94
C ALA A 520 21.54 29.71 -30.60
N GLN A 521 20.28 29.54 -30.19
CA GLN A 521 19.79 30.05 -28.90
C GLN A 521 20.36 29.31 -27.69
N ILE A 522 20.52 27.99 -27.79
CA ILE A 522 21.11 27.19 -26.70
C ILE A 522 22.61 27.51 -26.52
N GLY A 523 23.29 28.00 -27.57
CA GLY A 523 24.67 28.45 -27.49
C GLY A 523 25.70 27.35 -27.24
N THR A 524 25.29 26.08 -27.25
CA THR A 524 26.17 24.92 -27.06
C THR A 524 26.11 23.99 -28.25
N LEU A 525 27.26 23.43 -28.64
CA LEU A 525 27.38 22.47 -29.73
C LEU A 525 26.79 21.09 -29.39
N ARG A 526 26.56 20.81 -28.10
CA ARG A 526 25.99 19.57 -27.58
C ARG A 526 24.93 19.89 -26.52
N PRO A 527 23.71 20.25 -26.94
CA PRO A 527 22.62 20.47 -26.01
C PRO A 527 22.23 19.15 -25.34
N VAL A 528 21.79 19.25 -24.09
CA VAL A 528 21.18 18.13 -23.36
C VAL A 528 19.72 18.50 -23.16
N ILE A 529 18.82 17.71 -23.74
CA ILE A 529 17.38 17.98 -23.74
C ILE A 529 16.62 16.81 -23.12
N PHE A 530 15.49 17.09 -22.51
CA PHE A 530 14.51 16.07 -22.11
C PHE A 530 13.12 16.65 -22.38
N LEU A 531 12.13 15.78 -22.55
CA LEU A 531 10.75 16.18 -22.80
C LEU A 531 9.92 15.84 -21.58
N ALA A 532 9.04 16.76 -21.21
CA ALA A 532 8.00 16.55 -20.22
C ALA A 532 6.66 16.60 -20.96
N ILE A 533 5.90 15.51 -20.89
CA ILE A 533 4.63 15.28 -21.57
C ILE A 533 3.56 15.26 -20.50
N GLU A 534 2.69 16.27 -20.53
CA GLU A 534 1.62 16.46 -19.57
C GLU A 534 0.28 16.08 -20.19
N PHE A 535 -0.44 15.17 -19.55
CA PHE A 535 -1.79 14.75 -19.91
C PHE A 535 -2.80 15.38 -18.96
N TYR A 536 -3.25 16.60 -19.29
CA TYR A 536 -4.12 17.41 -18.42
C TYR A 536 -3.53 17.52 -17.00
N ASP A 537 -4.37 17.67 -15.98
CA ASP A 537 -3.94 17.80 -14.58
C ASP A 537 -3.62 16.45 -13.92
N PHE A 538 -3.67 15.33 -14.65
CA PHE A 538 -3.63 13.98 -14.05
C PHE A 538 -2.26 13.32 -14.11
N GLU A 539 -1.47 13.59 -15.15
CA GLU A 539 -0.23 12.82 -15.38
C GLU A 539 0.85 13.64 -16.09
N LEU A 540 2.07 13.59 -15.55
CA LEU A 540 3.27 14.18 -16.16
C LEU A 540 4.32 13.10 -16.33
N GLN A 541 4.66 12.79 -17.58
CA GLN A 541 5.72 11.83 -17.94
C GLN A 541 6.95 12.56 -18.48
N THR A 542 8.15 12.07 -18.17
CA THR A 542 9.40 12.67 -18.65
C THR A 542 10.25 11.67 -19.39
N THR A 543 10.86 12.07 -20.50
CA THR A 543 11.84 11.25 -21.22
C THR A 543 13.21 11.31 -20.54
N PRO A 544 14.08 10.31 -20.74
CA PRO A 544 15.50 10.41 -20.38
C PRO A 544 16.17 11.61 -21.05
N MET A 545 17.29 12.06 -20.46
CA MET A 545 18.11 13.11 -21.06
C MET A 545 18.75 12.63 -22.36
N LEU A 546 18.46 13.33 -23.45
CA LEU A 546 19.01 13.13 -24.78
C LEU A 546 20.16 14.11 -25.01
N ASN A 547 21.26 13.62 -25.55
CA ASN A 547 22.47 14.41 -25.80
C ASN A 547 22.65 14.61 -27.31
N GLY A 548 22.69 15.87 -27.74
CA GLY A 548 22.94 16.22 -29.13
C GLY A 548 21.78 16.97 -29.79
N PRO A 549 21.99 17.41 -31.04
CA PRO A 549 20.98 18.15 -31.80
C PRO A 549 19.80 17.29 -32.29
N GLU A 550 19.90 15.96 -32.21
CA GLU A 550 18.95 14.97 -32.72
C GLU A 550 18.72 13.82 -31.72
#